data_AF-A0A956EGV6-F1
#
_entry.id   AF-A0A956EGV6-F1
#
_cell.length_a   1.000
_cell.length_b   1.000
_cell.length_c   1.000
_cell.angle_alpha   90.00
_cell.angle_beta   90.00
_cell.angle_gamma   90.00
#
_symmetry.space_group_name_H-M   'P 1'
#
loop_
_entity.id
_entity.type
_entity.pdbx_description
1 polymer ?
#
loop_
_entity_poly.entity_id
_entity_poly.type
_entity_poly.pdbx_seq_one_letter_code
_entity_poly.pdbx_strand_id
1 'polypeptide(L)'
;EQAMAARSAAVRSGLHHVLDERGLVVAPKAELGETEILRKYMISAVENGLPEGVPEELRAELVGKAIDFAVPVEFLSEVFVNNKPLSRPDFEANASARDLDGEAVQVMEVFAPRLGAGTLIRRGRSNVFISRRLDEPLPASLILELLG
;
A
#
# COMPACT_ATOMS: atom_id res chain seq x y z
N GLU A 1 3.00 22.97 14.40
CA GLU A 1 3.50 23.55 13.13
C GLU A 1 4.20 22.54 12.20
N GLN A 2 4.85 21.50 12.72
CA GLN A 2 5.55 20.47 11.90
C GLN A 2 4.64 19.68 10.94
N ALA A 3 3.37 19.44 11.29
CA ALA A 3 2.43 18.69 10.44
C ALA A 3 2.06 19.39 9.10
N MET A 4 2.27 20.71 9.00
CA MET A 4 1.91 21.50 7.82
C MET A 4 3.05 21.57 6.79
N ALA A 5 4.29 21.41 7.26
CA ALA A 5 5.50 21.37 6.42
C ALA A 5 5.59 20.04 5.65
N ALA A 6 5.42 18.91 6.35
CA ALA A 6 5.38 17.57 5.74
C ALA A 6 4.29 17.43 4.66
N ARG A 7 3.11 18.02 4.89
CA ARG A 7 2.04 18.13 3.88
C ARG A 7 2.48 18.91 2.64
N SER A 8 3.26 19.97 2.82
CA SER A 8 3.69 20.85 1.72
C SER A 8 4.80 20.23 0.85
N ALA A 9 5.66 19.38 1.42
CA ALA A 9 6.67 18.62 0.68
C ALA A 9 6.06 17.46 -0.12
N ALA A 10 5.07 16.74 0.46
CA ALA A 10 4.27 15.72 -0.22
C ALA A 10 3.56 16.27 -1.48
N VAL A 11 3.06 17.51 -1.36
CA VAL A 11 2.35 18.22 -2.43
C VAL A 11 3.28 18.60 -3.60
N ARG A 12 4.59 18.78 -3.36
CA ARG A 12 5.57 19.09 -4.44
C ARG A 12 5.95 17.87 -5.28
N SER A 13 5.87 16.65 -4.75
CA SER A 13 6.08 15.40 -5.51
C SER A 13 4.78 14.77 -6.02
N GLY A 14 3.64 15.11 -5.41
CA GLY A 14 2.35 14.47 -5.70
C GLY A 14 2.25 13.03 -5.17
N LEU A 15 3.19 12.63 -4.30
CA LEU A 15 3.22 11.31 -3.65
C LEU A 15 2.40 11.36 -2.36
N HIS A 16 1.22 10.73 -2.39
CA HIS A 16 0.36 10.60 -1.22
C HIS A 16 1.01 9.64 -0.23
N HIS A 17 0.95 9.93 1.07
CA HIS A 17 1.55 9.07 2.08
C HIS A 17 0.90 9.23 3.45
N VAL A 18 1.05 8.20 4.27
CA VAL A 18 0.62 8.16 5.68
C VAL A 18 1.72 7.53 6.52
N LEU A 19 1.98 8.11 7.69
CA LEU A 19 2.87 7.55 8.71
C LEU A 19 2.06 6.74 9.72
N ASP A 20 2.62 5.63 10.16
CA ASP A 20 2.12 4.83 11.28
C ASP A 20 3.27 4.26 12.12
N GLU A 21 2.93 3.38 13.06
CA GLU A 21 3.88 2.79 13.99
C GLU A 21 4.98 1.98 13.29
N ARG A 22 4.69 1.38 12.13
CA ARG A 22 5.64 0.56 11.36
C ARG A 22 6.53 1.39 10.44
N GLY A 23 6.07 2.57 10.04
CA GLY A 23 6.83 3.47 9.17
C GLY A 23 5.92 4.25 8.23
N LEU A 24 6.25 4.24 6.94
CA LEU A 24 5.56 5.02 5.92
C LEU A 24 4.83 4.09 4.96
N VAL A 25 3.57 4.42 4.64
CA VAL A 25 2.90 3.87 3.46
C VAL A 25 2.73 4.98 2.45
N VAL A 26 3.24 4.76 1.23
CA VAL A 26 3.10 5.69 0.12
C VAL A 26 2.10 5.18 -0.90
N ALA A 27 1.47 6.08 -1.65
CA ALA A 27 0.62 5.77 -2.78
C ALA A 27 1.17 6.44 -4.04
N PRO A 28 2.16 5.81 -4.71
CA PRO A 28 2.69 6.33 -5.97
C PRO A 28 1.61 6.29 -7.05
N LYS A 29 1.67 7.25 -7.98
CA LYS A 29 0.85 7.24 -9.20
C LYS A 29 1.43 6.22 -10.18
N ALA A 30 1.16 4.95 -9.91
CA ALA A 30 1.63 3.82 -10.69
C ALA A 30 0.61 2.67 -10.66
N GLU A 31 0.64 1.85 -11.68
CA GLU A 31 -0.12 0.60 -11.77
C GLU A 31 0.66 -0.56 -11.11
N LEU A 32 -0.03 -1.60 -10.66
CA LEU A 32 0.63 -2.75 -10.01
C LEU A 32 1.67 -3.43 -10.92
N GLY A 33 1.45 -3.39 -12.24
CA GLY A 33 2.40 -3.86 -13.25
C GLY A 33 3.71 -3.07 -13.36
N GLU A 34 3.76 -1.83 -12.85
CA GLU A 34 4.95 -0.94 -12.89
C GLU A 34 5.93 -1.28 -11.76
N THR A 35 6.31 -2.55 -11.68
CA THR A 35 7.08 -3.15 -10.58
C THR A 35 8.43 -2.46 -10.33
N GLU A 36 9.07 -1.88 -11.35
CA GLU A 36 10.34 -1.15 -11.22
C GLU A 36 10.18 0.20 -10.49
N ILE A 37 8.99 0.80 -10.54
CA ILE A 37 8.65 2.00 -9.78
C ILE A 37 8.34 1.60 -8.33
N LEU A 38 7.47 0.60 -8.17
CA LEU A 38 6.94 0.18 -6.86
C LEU A 38 8.02 -0.43 -5.95
N ARG A 39 8.97 -1.19 -6.51
CA ARG A 39 10.08 -1.80 -5.75
C ARG A 39 10.93 -0.78 -4.99
N LYS A 40 10.99 0.47 -5.45
CA LYS A 40 11.73 1.53 -4.76
C LYS A 40 11.13 1.89 -3.40
N TYR A 41 9.84 1.59 -3.22
CA TYR A 41 9.08 1.85 -2.00
C TYR A 41 8.79 0.57 -1.20
N MET A 42 9.47 -0.55 -1.50
CA MET A 42 9.43 -1.77 -0.71
C MET A 42 10.71 -1.89 0.14
N ILE A 43 10.75 -1.18 1.26
CA ILE A 43 11.94 -1.11 2.11
C ILE A 43 11.58 -1.69 3.47
N SER A 44 12.22 -2.79 3.87
CA SER A 44 11.94 -3.42 5.17
C SER A 44 12.48 -2.62 6.36
N ALA A 45 13.59 -1.91 6.17
CA ALA A 45 14.18 -1.03 7.17
C ALA A 45 14.98 0.09 6.46
N VAL A 46 14.63 1.36 6.70
CA VAL A 46 15.38 2.49 6.15
C VAL A 46 16.70 2.64 6.88
N GLU A 47 17.81 2.59 6.13
CA GLU A 47 19.15 2.75 6.71
C GLU A 47 19.74 4.13 6.40
N ASN A 48 19.99 4.44 5.12
CA ASN A 48 20.82 5.59 4.77
C ASN A 48 20.22 6.58 3.76
N GLY A 49 19.10 6.24 3.12
CA GLY A 49 18.44 7.12 2.15
C GLY A 49 16.96 6.84 2.03
N LEU A 50 16.21 7.86 1.64
CA LEU A 50 14.79 7.76 1.34
C LEU A 50 14.57 7.63 -0.17
N PRO A 51 13.51 6.92 -0.59
CA PRO A 51 13.16 6.86 -2.00
C PRO A 51 12.67 8.22 -2.50
N GLU A 52 12.77 8.43 -3.81
CA GLU A 52 12.38 9.69 -4.46
C GLU A 52 10.94 10.09 -4.09
N GLY A 53 10.72 11.38 -3.84
CA GLY A 53 9.39 11.91 -3.51
C GLY A 53 8.96 11.74 -2.05
N VAL A 54 9.66 10.93 -1.24
CA VAL A 54 9.49 10.91 0.21
C VAL A 54 10.19 12.13 0.83
N PRO A 55 9.53 12.90 1.71
CA PRO A 55 10.15 14.08 2.32
C PRO A 55 11.37 13.73 3.17
N GLU A 56 12.51 14.37 2.90
CA GLU A 56 13.76 14.19 3.65
C GLU A 56 13.63 14.49 5.16
N GLU A 57 12.66 15.35 5.53
CA GLU A 57 12.34 15.65 6.93
C GLU A 57 11.87 14.42 7.72
N LEU A 58 11.26 13.42 7.06
CA LEU A 58 10.82 12.18 7.69
C LEU A 58 11.96 11.18 7.91
N ARG A 59 13.16 11.45 7.39
CA ARG A 59 14.30 10.52 7.47
C ARG A 59 14.57 10.08 8.90
N ALA A 60 14.63 11.02 9.84
CA ALA A 60 14.92 10.71 11.23
C ALA A 60 13.86 9.81 11.88
N GLU A 61 12.59 9.95 11.48
CA GLU A 61 11.47 9.15 12.00
C GLU A 61 11.37 7.77 11.35
N LEU A 62 11.92 7.64 10.14
CA LEU A 62 11.86 6.42 9.33
C LEU A 62 13.07 5.51 9.47
N VAL A 63 14.21 5.97 10.03
CA VAL A 63 15.38 5.10 10.26
C VAL A 63 14.97 3.85 11.06
N GLY A 64 15.28 2.68 10.52
CA GLY A 64 14.92 1.37 11.09
C GLY A 64 13.47 0.94 10.87
N LYS A 65 12.63 1.78 10.26
CA LYS A 65 11.22 1.50 9.95
C LYS A 65 11.03 1.08 8.49
N ALA A 66 9.88 0.50 8.20
CA ALA A 66 9.52 0.06 6.86
C ALA A 66 8.96 1.21 6.01
N ILE A 67 9.17 1.12 4.70
CA ILE A 67 8.39 1.85 3.70
C ILE A 67 7.65 0.79 2.89
N ASP A 68 6.33 0.97 2.84
CA ASP A 68 5.38 0.16 2.10
C ASP A 68 4.70 1.03 1.03
N PHE A 69 4.05 0.39 0.06
CA PHE A 69 3.23 1.09 -0.91
C PHE A 69 1.82 0.52 -0.99
N ALA A 70 0.88 1.37 -1.39
CA ALA A 70 -0.48 1.01 -1.76
C ALA A 70 -0.83 1.58 -3.15
N VAL A 71 -1.42 0.77 -4.02
CA VAL A 71 -1.86 1.21 -5.36
C VAL A 71 -3.22 0.61 -5.73
N PRO A 72 -4.03 1.31 -6.53
CA PRO A 72 -5.23 0.72 -7.14
C PRO A 72 -4.88 -0.49 -8.00
N VAL A 73 -5.78 -1.48 -8.04
CA VAL A 73 -5.67 -2.67 -8.89
C VAL A 73 -6.90 -2.74 -9.77
N GLU A 74 -6.68 -2.65 -11.09
CA GLU A 74 -7.77 -2.65 -12.07
C GLU A 74 -8.33 -4.07 -12.25
N PHE A 75 -7.45 -5.08 -12.30
CA PHE A 75 -7.84 -6.47 -12.55
C PHE A 75 -7.34 -7.42 -11.46
N LEU A 76 -8.25 -8.22 -10.90
CA LEU A 76 -7.87 -9.25 -9.90
C LEU A 76 -6.79 -10.20 -10.44
N SER A 77 -6.78 -10.48 -11.74
CA SER A 77 -5.79 -11.35 -12.38
C SER A 77 -4.35 -10.83 -12.33
N GLU A 78 -4.12 -9.58 -11.92
CA GLU A 78 -2.78 -9.03 -11.70
C GLU A 78 -2.10 -9.64 -10.45
N VAL A 79 -2.90 -10.15 -9.51
CA VAL A 79 -2.41 -10.83 -8.30
C VAL A 79 -2.74 -12.31 -8.33
N PHE A 80 -2.03 -13.08 -7.51
CA PHE A 80 -2.05 -14.53 -7.54
C PHE A 80 -2.40 -15.11 -6.18
N VAL A 81 -3.10 -16.25 -6.18
CA VAL A 81 -3.23 -17.14 -5.02
C VAL A 81 -2.96 -18.57 -5.47
N ASN A 82 -2.23 -19.36 -4.67
CA ASN A 82 -1.88 -20.74 -5.00
C ASN A 82 -1.29 -20.90 -6.43
N ASN A 83 -0.39 -19.98 -6.81
CA ASN A 83 0.25 -19.91 -8.13
C ASN A 83 -0.71 -19.77 -9.34
N LYS A 84 -1.93 -19.27 -9.12
CA LYS A 84 -2.89 -18.96 -10.19
C LYS A 84 -3.33 -17.50 -10.11
N PRO A 85 -3.58 -16.83 -11.25
CA PRO A 85 -4.21 -15.51 -11.27
C PRO A 85 -5.51 -15.54 -10.47
N LEU A 86 -5.70 -14.55 -9.60
CA LEU A 86 -6.88 -14.47 -8.75
C LEU A 86 -8.13 -14.22 -9.59
N SER A 87 -9.13 -15.08 -9.40
CA SER A 87 -10.46 -14.89 -9.96
C SER A 87 -11.40 -14.23 -8.95
N ARG A 88 -12.48 -13.63 -9.45
CA ARG A 88 -13.51 -13.05 -8.57
C ARG A 88 -14.18 -14.11 -7.67
N PRO A 89 -14.59 -15.29 -8.16
CA PRO A 89 -15.11 -16.35 -7.28
C PRO A 89 -14.13 -16.77 -6.19
N ASP A 90 -12.84 -16.89 -6.52
CA ASP A 90 -11.82 -17.25 -5.52
C ASP A 90 -11.68 -16.17 -4.45
N PHE A 91 -11.70 -14.90 -4.84
CA PHE A 91 -11.67 -13.79 -3.88
C PHE A 91 -12.91 -13.81 -2.97
N GLU A 92 -14.12 -13.90 -3.55
CA GLU A 92 -15.37 -13.88 -2.78
C GLU A 92 -15.48 -15.06 -1.80
N ALA A 93 -14.88 -16.21 -2.12
CA ALA A 93 -14.89 -17.40 -1.27
C ALA A 93 -13.86 -17.36 -0.12
N ASN A 94 -12.75 -16.63 -0.28
CA ASN A 94 -11.62 -16.69 0.67
C ASN A 94 -11.31 -15.36 1.36
N ALA A 95 -11.85 -14.25 0.87
CA ALA A 95 -11.65 -12.95 1.48
C ALA A 95 -12.35 -12.87 2.84
N SER A 96 -11.67 -12.24 3.79
CA SER A 96 -12.21 -11.97 5.12
C SER A 96 -12.80 -10.57 5.16
N ALA A 97 -13.92 -10.39 5.87
CA ALA A 97 -14.44 -9.06 6.17
C ALA A 97 -13.51 -8.37 7.19
N ARG A 98 -13.23 -7.08 6.96
CA ARG A 98 -12.47 -6.23 7.88
C ARG A 98 -13.13 -4.85 7.94
N ASP A 99 -13.15 -4.27 9.12
CA ASP A 99 -13.52 -2.87 9.32
C ASP A 99 -12.27 -2.00 9.17
N LEU A 100 -12.37 -0.93 8.39
CA LEU A 100 -11.36 0.13 8.30
C LEU A 100 -12.07 1.46 8.58
N ASP A 101 -11.81 2.07 9.73
CA ASP A 101 -12.44 3.33 10.15
C ASP A 101 -13.99 3.36 10.01
N GLY A 102 -14.66 2.24 10.34
CA GLY A 102 -16.12 2.11 10.24
C GLY A 102 -16.64 1.72 8.86
N GLU A 103 -15.75 1.57 7.87
CA GLU A 103 -16.07 1.11 6.53
C GLU A 103 -15.80 -0.39 6.38
N ALA A 104 -16.83 -1.13 5.97
CA ALA A 104 -16.70 -2.57 5.71
C ALA A 104 -15.97 -2.83 4.39
N VAL A 105 -14.83 -3.53 4.46
CA VAL A 105 -14.05 -3.97 3.31
C VAL A 105 -13.84 -5.48 3.33
N GLN A 106 -13.46 -6.03 2.18
CA GLN A 106 -12.99 -7.40 2.07
C GLN A 106 -11.48 -7.41 1.86
N VAL A 107 -10.77 -8.30 2.55
CA VAL A 107 -9.31 -8.40 2.50
C VAL A 107 -8.86 -9.83 2.24
N MET A 108 -7.80 -10.00 1.47
CA MET A 108 -7.21 -11.30 1.17
C MET A 108 -5.70 -11.16 0.99
N GLU A 109 -4.92 -12.06 1.59
CA GLU A 109 -3.50 -12.15 1.28
C GLU A 109 -3.31 -12.71 -0.13
N VAL A 110 -2.48 -12.04 -0.93
CA VAL A 110 -2.22 -12.37 -2.33
C VAL A 110 -0.73 -12.22 -2.64
N PHE A 111 -0.32 -12.73 -3.79
CA PHE A 111 1.02 -12.56 -4.32
C PHE A 111 0.99 -11.68 -5.58
N ALA A 112 1.68 -10.54 -5.54
CA ALA A 112 1.90 -9.69 -6.70
C ALA A 112 3.22 -10.12 -7.40
N PRO A 113 3.20 -10.48 -8.69
CA PRO A 113 4.40 -10.89 -9.40
C PRO A 113 5.53 -9.87 -9.27
N ARG A 114 6.75 -10.34 -8.98
CA ARG A 114 7.96 -9.50 -8.79
C ARG A 114 7.94 -8.57 -7.57
N LEU A 115 6.80 -8.37 -6.92
CA LEU A 115 6.65 -7.52 -5.72
C LEU A 115 6.55 -8.37 -4.45
N GLY A 116 6.02 -9.59 -4.55
CA GLY A 116 5.94 -10.52 -3.43
C GLY A 116 4.55 -10.58 -2.80
N ALA A 117 4.50 -11.02 -1.55
CA ALA A 117 3.26 -11.10 -0.79
C ALA A 117 2.75 -9.71 -0.41
N GLY A 118 1.44 -9.56 -0.33
CA GLY A 118 0.77 -8.37 0.17
C GLY A 118 -0.71 -8.63 0.37
N THR A 119 -1.46 -7.59 0.67
CA THR A 119 -2.89 -7.69 0.92
C THR A 119 -3.65 -7.00 -0.20
N LEU A 120 -4.61 -7.70 -0.78
CA LEU A 120 -5.62 -7.11 -1.64
C LEU A 120 -6.82 -6.70 -0.79
N ILE A 121 -7.18 -5.43 -0.85
CA ILE A 121 -8.36 -4.85 -0.19
C ILE A 121 -9.38 -4.49 -1.27
N ARG A 122 -10.65 -4.80 -1.02
CA ARG A 122 -11.76 -4.52 -1.92
C ARG A 122 -12.92 -3.85 -1.21
N ARG A 123 -13.47 -2.81 -1.84
CA ARG A 123 -14.76 -2.20 -1.49
C ARG A 123 -15.62 -2.06 -2.74
N GLY A 124 -16.71 -2.82 -2.82
CA GLY A 124 -17.58 -2.85 -3.99
C GLY A 124 -16.85 -3.33 -5.26
N ARG A 125 -16.54 -2.39 -6.16
CA ARG A 125 -15.83 -2.66 -7.44
C ARG A 125 -14.36 -2.26 -7.42
N SER A 126 -13.95 -1.44 -6.45
CA SER A 126 -12.58 -0.93 -6.34
C SER A 126 -11.70 -1.91 -5.58
N ASN A 127 -10.45 -2.04 -6.03
CA ASN A 127 -9.45 -2.88 -5.38
C ASN A 127 -8.17 -2.07 -5.15
N VAL A 128 -7.49 -2.32 -4.05
CA VAL A 128 -6.19 -1.74 -3.70
C VAL A 128 -5.27 -2.86 -3.25
N PHE A 129 -4.06 -2.89 -3.77
CA PHE A 129 -2.99 -3.74 -3.26
C PHE A 129 -2.11 -2.91 -2.33
N ILE A 130 -1.75 -3.47 -1.17
CA ILE A 130 -0.72 -2.95 -0.28
C ILE A 130 0.37 -3.99 -0.09
N SER A 131 1.64 -3.57 -0.04
CA SER A 131 2.79 -4.48 0.17
C SER A 131 2.83 -5.13 1.56
N ARG A 132 1.90 -4.77 2.44
CA ARG A 132 1.75 -5.34 3.79
C ARG A 132 0.98 -6.65 3.77
N ARG A 133 1.40 -7.57 4.63
CA ARG A 133 0.69 -8.82 4.93
C ARG A 133 -0.59 -8.56 5.70
N LEU A 134 -1.45 -9.57 5.72
CA LEU A 134 -2.81 -9.44 6.26
C LEU A 134 -2.84 -9.16 7.76
N ASP A 135 -1.87 -9.69 8.50
CA ASP A 135 -1.69 -9.54 9.94
C ASP A 135 -1.10 -8.18 10.35
N GLU A 136 -0.65 -7.39 9.37
CA GLU A 136 -0.05 -6.08 9.62
C GLU A 136 -1.14 -4.98 9.69
N PRO A 137 -0.90 -3.90 10.45
CA PRO A 137 -1.77 -2.73 10.46
C PRO A 137 -1.94 -2.15 9.07
N LEU A 138 -3.16 -1.72 8.74
CA LEU A 138 -3.50 -1.11 7.46
C LEU A 138 -3.78 0.38 7.65
N PRO A 139 -3.21 1.30 6.83
CA PRO A 139 -3.52 2.73 6.91
C PRO A 139 -4.92 2.99 6.33
N ALA A 140 -5.93 2.93 7.18
CA ALA A 140 -7.35 3.00 6.79
C ALA A 140 -7.66 4.23 5.91
N SER A 141 -7.25 5.43 6.34
CA SER A 141 -7.47 6.67 5.60
C SER A 141 -6.91 6.64 4.17
N LEU A 142 -5.68 6.16 3.98
CA LEU A 142 -5.05 6.05 2.66
C LEU A 142 -5.74 5.01 1.79
N ILE A 143 -6.06 3.84 2.34
CA ILE A 143 -6.71 2.76 1.60
C ILE A 143 -8.11 3.16 1.16
N LEU A 144 -8.88 3.79 2.05
CA LEU A 144 -10.25 4.23 1.74
C LEU A 144 -10.25 5.34 0.68
N GLU A 145 -9.28 6.26 0.71
CA GLU A 145 -9.10 7.26 -0.35
C GLU A 145 -8.84 6.60 -1.71
N LEU A 146 -7.95 5.59 -1.76
CA LEU A 146 -7.65 4.87 -3.00
C LEU A 146 -8.80 3.99 -3.51
N LEU A 147 -9.68 3.54 -2.60
CA LEU A 147 -10.87 2.76 -2.96
C LEU A 147 -12.00 3.62 -3.54
N GLY A 148 -11.95 4.95 -3.38
CA GLY A 148 -12.99 5.89 -3.84
C GLY A 148 -14.21 5.89 -2.96
#